data_AF-A0A3S8ZVJ8-F1
#
_entry.id   AF-A0A3S8ZVJ8-F1
#
_cell.length_a   1.000
_cell.length_b   1.000
_cell.length_c   1.000
_cell.angle_alpha   90.00
_cell.angle_beta   90.00
_cell.angle_gamma   90.00
#
_symmetry.space_group_name_H-M   'P 1'
#
loop_
_entity.id
_entity.type
_entity.pdbx_description
1 polymer ?
#
loop_
_entity_poly.entity_id
_entity_poly.type
_entity_poly.pdbx_seq_one_letter_code
_entity_poly.pdbx_strand_id
1 'polypeptide(L)' 'MISLLGSLYHFFFSTSQNITINTRVNRIATIDGSEKIDGLVMKVEGGRARVCWNKGEKTQEDLRNLVTVVD' A
#
# COMPACT_ATOMS: atom_id res chain seq x y z
N MET A 1 -5.24 20.40 22.15
CA MET A 1 -4.61 19.06 22.22
C MET A 1 -5.18 18.04 21.21
N ILE A 2 -5.77 18.47 20.08
CA ILE A 2 -6.30 17.57 19.03
C ILE A 2 -5.32 17.43 17.85
N SER A 3 -4.33 18.33 17.74
CA SER A 3 -3.40 18.43 16.61
C SER A 3 -2.40 17.28 16.51
N LEU A 4 -1.97 16.68 17.63
CA LEU A 4 -0.93 15.64 17.62
C LEU A 4 -1.45 14.28 17.11
N LEU A 5 -2.70 13.95 17.45
CA LEU A 5 -3.39 12.77 16.92
C LEU A 5 -3.69 12.93 15.42
N GLY A 6 -4.06 14.15 15.00
CA GLY A 6 -4.26 14.47 13.59
C GLY A 6 -2.99 14.33 12.75
N SER A 7 -1.82 14.73 13.28
CA SER A 7 -0.55 14.58 12.56
C SER A 7 -0.09 13.13 12.43
N LEU A 8 -0.31 12.29 13.44
CA LEU A 8 -0.04 10.85 13.37
C LEU A 8 -0.96 10.19 12.32
N TYR A 9 -2.24 10.53 12.33
CA TYR A 9 -3.19 10.03 11.33
C TYR A 9 -2.79 10.46 9.91
N HIS A 10 -2.40 11.72 9.71
CA HIS A 10 -1.88 12.16 8.41
C HIS A 10 -0.59 11.43 8.02
N PHE A 11 0.31 11.12 8.94
CA PHE A 11 1.57 10.42 8.63
C PHE A 11 1.34 8.98 8.16
N PHE A 12 0.38 8.26 8.76
CA PHE A 12 0.06 6.88 8.38
C PHE A 12 -0.91 6.78 7.19
N PHE A 13 -1.80 7.76 6.99
CA PHE A 13 -2.87 7.67 5.99
C PHE A 13 -2.72 8.63 4.78
N SER A 14 -1.79 9.60 4.82
CA SER A 14 -1.55 10.53 3.69
C SER A 14 -0.51 10.02 2.68
N THR A 15 0.10 8.85 2.93
CA THR A 15 1.16 8.27 2.11
C THR A 15 0.65 7.33 1.01
N SER A 16 -0.65 7.35 0.68
CA SER A 16 -1.13 6.96 -0.66
C SER A 16 -0.66 7.95 -1.74
N GLN A 17 0.56 8.46 -1.62
CA GLN A 17 1.20 9.31 -2.60
C GLN A 17 1.54 8.44 -3.81
N ASN A 18 0.68 8.55 -4.82
CA ASN A 18 0.96 8.23 -6.22
C ASN A 18 1.45 6.80 -6.48
N ILE A 19 0.73 5.80 -5.93
CA ILE A 19 0.91 4.40 -6.35
C ILE A 19 0.45 4.30 -7.80
N THR A 20 1.38 4.05 -8.72
CA THR A 20 1.13 3.92 -10.15
C THR A 20 1.55 2.54 -10.65
N ILE A 21 1.28 2.23 -11.91
CA ILE A 21 1.74 0.98 -12.52
C ILE A 21 3.27 0.94 -12.49
N ASN A 22 3.84 -0.23 -12.21
CA ASN A 22 5.26 -0.50 -12.00
C ASN A 22 5.88 0.09 -10.71
N THR A 23 5.08 0.68 -9.82
CA THR A 23 5.58 1.06 -8.49
C THR A 23 5.83 -0.18 -7.63
N ARG A 24 6.97 -0.21 -6.90
CA ARG A 24 7.24 -1.22 -5.87
C ARG A 24 6.56 -0.86 -4.56
N VAL A 25 5.89 -1.83 -3.95
CA VAL A 25 5.06 -1.62 -2.75
C VAL A 25 5.19 -2.78 -1.77
N ASN A 26 5.00 -2.47 -0.49
CA ASN A 26 4.74 -3.44 0.57
C ASN A 26 3.27 -3.34 1.00
N ARG A 27 2.72 -4.44 1.51
CA ARG A 27 1.40 -4.45 2.16
C ARG A 27 1.57 -4.50 3.67
N ILE A 28 0.98 -3.54 4.37
CA ILE A 28 0.94 -3.52 5.84
C ILE A 28 0.04 -4.67 6.33
N ALA A 29 0.37 -5.29 7.46
CA ALA A 29 -0.50 -6.26 8.11
C ALA A 29 -1.87 -5.62 8.46
N THR A 30 -2.94 -6.33 8.15
CA THR A 30 -4.32 -5.94 8.45
C THR A 30 -5.00 -7.02 9.28
N ILE A 31 -6.20 -6.75 9.80
CA ILE A 31 -6.96 -7.73 10.58
C ILE A 31 -7.26 -9.01 9.79
N ASP A 32 -7.39 -8.89 8.46
CA ASP A 32 -7.78 -9.98 7.55
C ASP A 32 -6.60 -10.49 6.69
N GLY A 33 -5.38 -9.98 6.89
CA GLY A 33 -4.28 -10.28 5.98
C GLY A 33 -2.89 -10.02 6.55
N SER A 34 -1.97 -10.92 6.24
CA SER A 34 -0.56 -10.80 6.65
C SER A 34 0.15 -9.65 5.92
N GLU A 35 1.26 -9.21 6.48
CA GLU A 35 2.23 -8.39 5.75
C GLU A 35 2.70 -9.12 4.47
N LYS A 36 3.00 -8.34 3.42
CA LYS A 36 3.68 -8.81 2.21
C LYS A 36 4.71 -7.79 1.76
N ILE A 37 5.84 -8.28 1.25
CA ILE A 37 7.01 -7.46 0.94
C ILE A 37 7.37 -7.62 -0.53
N ASP A 38 7.84 -6.51 -1.13
CA ASP A 38 8.41 -6.44 -2.47
C ASP A 38 7.42 -6.85 -3.57
N GLY A 39 6.25 -6.21 -3.55
CA GLY A 39 5.23 -6.35 -4.59
C GLY A 39 5.41 -5.33 -5.71
N LEU A 40 5.07 -5.73 -6.94
CA LEU A 40 5.01 -4.86 -8.10
C LEU A 40 3.57 -4.55 -8.49
N VAL A 41 3.23 -3.28 -8.61
CA VAL A 41 1.88 -2.86 -9.04
C VAL A 41 1.72 -3.09 -10.53
N MET A 42 0.76 -3.93 -10.90
CA MET A 42 0.47 -4.30 -12.30
C MET A 42 -0.66 -3.47 -12.91
N LYS A 43 -1.62 -3.04 -12.08
CA LYS A 43 -2.79 -2.26 -12.49
C LYS A 43 -3.30 -1.46 -11.30
N VAL A 44 -3.77 -0.25 -11.53
CA VAL A 44 -4.52 0.55 -10.56
C VAL A 44 -5.89 0.85 -11.15
N GLU A 45 -6.94 0.57 -10.40
CA GLU A 45 -8.32 0.83 -10.82
C GLU A 45 -9.16 1.23 -9.60
N GLY A 46 -9.59 2.50 -9.59
CA GLY A 46 -10.24 3.09 -8.42
C GLY A 46 -9.33 3.09 -7.19
N GLY A 47 -9.88 2.69 -6.04
CA GLY A 47 -9.16 2.59 -4.75
C GLY A 47 -8.36 1.30 -4.55
N ARG A 48 -8.16 0.49 -5.60
CA ARG A 48 -7.50 -0.82 -5.53
C ARG A 48 -6.39 -0.95 -6.55
N ALA A 49 -5.37 -1.72 -6.19
CA ALA A 49 -4.28 -2.11 -7.08
C ALA A 49 -4.21 -3.64 -7.22
N ARG A 50 -3.88 -4.12 -8.41
CA ARG A 50 -3.46 -5.51 -8.60
C ARG A 50 -1.96 -5.57 -8.42
N VAL A 51 -1.50 -6.33 -7.43
CA VAL A 51 -0.08 -6.44 -7.08
C VAL A 51 0.40 -7.86 -7.38
N CYS A 52 1.57 -7.96 -8.01
CA CYS A 52 2.30 -9.20 -8.18
C CYS A 52 3.35 -9.28 -7.07
N TRP A 53 3.26 -10.31 -6.23
CA TRP A 53 4.19 -10.56 -5.14
C TRP A 53 5.29 -11.54 -5.54
N ASN A 54 6.24 -11.71 -4.62
CA ASN A 54 7.20 -12.78 -4.67
C ASN A 54 6.53 -14.15 -4.88
N LYS A 55 7.18 -15.02 -5.67
CA LYS A 55 6.67 -16.33 -6.12
C LYS A 55 5.49 -16.27 -7.11
N GLY A 56 5.20 -15.09 -7.67
CA GLY A 56 4.22 -14.94 -8.76
C GLY A 56 2.75 -14.89 -8.31
N GLU A 57 2.51 -14.82 -7.00
CA GLU A 57 1.16 -14.63 -6.45
C GLU A 57 0.61 -13.26 -6.87
N LYS A 58 -0.65 -13.23 -7.35
CA LYS A 58 -1.30 -11.99 -7.77
C LYS A 58 -2.57 -11.78 -6.97
N THR A 59 -2.62 -10.71 -6.19
CA THR A 59 -3.79 -10.36 -5.38
C THR A 59 -4.26 -8.94 -5.70
N GLN A 60 -5.50 -8.66 -5.34
CA GLN A 60 -6.08 -7.32 -5.40
C GLN A 60 -6.02 -6.72 -4.01
N GLU A 61 -5.39 -5.55 -3.90
CA GLU A 61 -5.08 -4.89 -2.64
C GLU A 61 -5.71 -3.51 -2.59
N ASP A 62 -6.11 -3.07 -1.40
CA ASP A 62 -6.53 -1.70 -1.17
C ASP A 62 -5.31 -0.78 -1.17
N LEU A 63 -5.38 0.35 -1.89
CA LEU A 63 -4.30 1.33 -1.93
C LEU A 63 -3.91 1.87 -0.55
N ARG A 64 -4.85 1.86 0.41
CA ARG A 64 -4.61 2.30 1.80
C ARG A 64 -3.75 1.33 2.60
N ASN A 65 -3.69 0.07 2.16
CA ASN A 65 -2.88 -0.96 2.81
C ASN A 65 -1.51 -1.10 2.18
N LEU A 66 -1.23 -0.32 1.12
CA LEU A 66 0.03 -0.36 0.37
C LEU A 66 0.91 0.83 0.73
N VAL A 67 2.20 0.56 0.88
CA VAL A 67 3.24 1.55 1.12
C VAL A 67 4.27 1.43 0.00
N THR A 68 4.59 2.56 -0.63
CA THR A 68 5.64 2.62 -1.66
C THR A 68 7.01 2.36 -1.07
N VAL A 69 7.81 1.57 -1.78
CA VAL A 69 9.23 1.38 -1.47
C VAL A 69 10.00 2.45 -2.27
N VAL A 70 10.64 3.38 -1.56
CA VAL A 70 11.52 4.39 -2.14
C VAL A 70 12.95 3.91 -1.95
N ASP A 71 13.71 3.82 -3.05
CA ASP A 71 15.15 3.54 -3.02
C ASP A 71 15.95 4.79 -2.60
#